data_AF-A0A7M1Q283-F1
#
_entry.id   AF-A0A7M1Q283-F1
#
_cell.length_a   1.000
_cell.length_b   1.000
_cell.length_c   1.000
_cell.angle_alpha   90.00
_cell.angle_beta   90.00
_cell.angle_gamma   90.00
#
_symmetry.space_group_name_H-M   'P 1'
#
loop_
_entity.id
_entity.type
_entity.pdbx_description
1 polymer ?
#
loop_
_entity_poly.entity_id
_entity_poly.type
_entity_poly.pdbx_seq_one_letter_code
_entity_poly.pdbx_strand_id
1 'polypeptide(L)'
;MNIRKYQQEDEQQWLQCRVLSFLNTSYFDNVYNKKEQYKNPNIELVAEIANKVVALLDIEILKNNNNVQFAMLWHLAVLPSYQKQGIATALLQKAERLLKHENISLIEAWTRDDKFVNEWYLKRGFKLTSSYLHVYLEGTECCDVKFVDKPKMKAQAVFAHYVGKNKTEIKQKYKRVHDCNCYQKNLLF
;
A
#
# COMPACT_ATOMS: atom_id res chain seq x y z
N MET A 1 24.17 1.56 -4.15
CA MET A 1 22.83 1.89 -3.61
C MET A 1 23.00 2.33 -2.17
N ASN A 2 22.49 3.50 -1.82
CA ASN A 2 22.47 4.02 -0.46
C ASN A 2 21.02 3.99 0.05
N ILE A 3 20.75 3.39 1.21
CA ILE A 3 19.44 3.49 1.85
C ILE A 3 19.57 4.47 3.01
N ARG A 4 18.80 5.56 2.97
CA ARG A 4 18.83 6.63 3.98
C ARG A 4 17.42 7.06 4.38
N LYS A 5 17.32 7.89 5.41
CA LYS A 5 16.05 8.53 5.77
C LYS A 5 15.62 9.46 4.62
N TYR A 6 14.32 9.50 4.38
CA TYR A 6 13.69 10.51 3.55
C TYR A 6 14.00 11.92 4.09
N GLN A 7 14.16 12.88 3.18
CA GLN A 7 14.27 14.30 3.47
C GLN A 7 13.25 15.08 2.62
N GLN A 8 12.88 16.29 3.03
CA GLN A 8 11.84 17.07 2.34
C GLN A 8 12.19 17.34 0.87
N GLU A 9 13.47 17.47 0.55
CA GLU A 9 13.99 17.67 -0.80
C GLU A 9 13.76 16.46 -1.71
N ASP A 10 13.50 15.27 -1.15
CA ASP A 10 13.21 14.06 -1.91
C ASP A 10 11.75 14.01 -2.43
N GLU A 11 10.84 14.87 -1.95
CA GLU A 11 9.38 14.72 -2.17
C GLU A 11 9.02 14.51 -3.63
N GLN A 12 9.59 15.31 -4.53
CA GLN A 12 9.31 15.22 -5.96
C GLN A 12 9.78 13.88 -6.54
N GLN A 13 10.96 13.40 -6.16
CA GLN A 13 11.46 12.11 -6.63
C GLN A 13 10.70 10.95 -5.98
N TRP A 14 10.26 11.09 -4.73
CA TRP A 14 9.39 10.14 -4.04
C TRP A 14 8.05 9.97 -4.78
N LEU A 15 7.40 11.09 -5.13
CA LEU A 15 6.13 11.10 -5.88
C LEU A 15 6.29 10.44 -7.25
N GLN A 16 7.32 10.83 -8.00
CA GLN A 16 7.61 10.22 -9.30
C GLN A 16 7.90 8.72 -9.19
N CYS A 17 8.71 8.33 -8.21
CA CYS A 17 9.03 6.92 -7.94
C CYS A 17 7.76 6.12 -7.68
N ARG A 18 6.87 6.63 -6.81
CA ARG A 18 5.62 5.97 -6.46
C ARG A 18 4.68 5.81 -7.66
N VAL A 19 4.42 6.90 -8.39
CA VAL A 19 3.55 6.88 -9.57
C VAL A 19 4.07 5.90 -10.62
N LEU A 20 5.35 5.98 -10.98
CA LEU A 20 5.93 5.12 -12.01
C LEU A 20 6.00 3.65 -11.58
N SER A 21 6.16 3.37 -10.28
CA SER A 21 6.18 2.00 -9.76
C SER A 21 4.80 1.35 -9.77
N PHE A 22 3.73 2.13 -9.59
CA PHE A 22 2.36 1.62 -9.52
C PHE A 22 1.62 1.65 -10.86
N LEU A 23 2.14 2.37 -11.86
CA LEU A 23 1.50 2.53 -13.17
C LEU A 23 1.09 1.21 -13.84
N ASN A 24 1.88 0.14 -13.65
CA ASN A 24 1.65 -1.17 -14.25
C ASN A 24 1.14 -2.22 -13.23
N THR A 25 0.50 -1.78 -12.15
CA THR A 25 -0.05 -2.66 -11.11
C THR A 25 -1.54 -2.40 -10.92
N SER A 26 -2.20 -3.21 -10.10
CA SER A 26 -3.59 -2.96 -9.68
C SER A 26 -3.76 -1.62 -8.94
N TYR A 27 -2.69 -0.88 -8.61
CA TYR A 27 -2.70 0.45 -7.97
C TYR A 27 -2.47 1.64 -8.92
N PHE A 28 -2.54 1.47 -10.24
CA PHE A 28 -2.28 2.54 -11.23
C PHE A 28 -3.08 3.83 -11.01
N ASP A 29 -4.24 3.74 -10.35
CA ASP A 29 -5.18 4.84 -10.07
C ASP A 29 -4.95 5.51 -8.71
N ASN A 30 -4.08 4.98 -7.87
CA ASN A 30 -3.80 5.52 -6.55
C ASN A 30 -2.67 6.57 -6.64
N VAL A 31 -2.99 7.70 -7.28
CA VAL A 31 -2.04 8.79 -7.59
C VAL A 31 -2.14 9.90 -6.56
N TYR A 32 -0.99 10.38 -6.08
CA TYR A 32 -0.90 11.51 -5.15
C TYR A 32 -0.13 12.67 -5.75
N ASN A 33 -0.51 13.88 -5.35
CA ASN A 33 0.16 15.12 -5.73
C ASN A 33 1.01 15.71 -4.59
N LYS A 34 0.98 15.09 -3.41
CA LYS A 34 1.76 15.41 -2.21
C LYS A 34 2.04 14.13 -1.47
N LYS A 35 3.19 14.05 -0.81
CA LYS A 35 3.50 12.92 0.05
C LYS A 35 2.63 12.97 1.31
N GLU A 36 2.17 11.81 1.80
CA GLU A 36 1.51 11.75 3.11
C GLU A 36 2.39 12.22 4.26
N GLN A 37 1.73 12.80 5.26
CA GLN A 37 2.33 13.17 6.54
C GLN A 37 1.75 12.29 7.64
N TYR A 38 2.62 11.69 8.43
CA TYR A 38 2.25 10.78 9.51
C TYR A 38 2.25 11.54 10.85
N LYS A 39 1.18 11.37 11.64
CA LYS A 39 1.07 11.98 12.97
C LYS A 39 1.73 11.13 14.04
N ASN A 40 1.81 9.83 13.82
CA ASN A 40 2.45 8.89 14.73
C ASN A 40 3.95 8.73 14.39
N PRO A 41 4.74 8.12 15.30
CA PRO A 41 6.12 7.74 14.99
C PRO A 41 6.18 6.92 13.69
N ASN A 42 7.16 7.22 12.84
CA ASN A 42 7.23 6.67 11.50
C ASN A 42 8.68 6.39 11.08
N ILE A 43 8.82 5.54 10.06
CA ILE A 43 10.08 5.21 9.41
C ILE A 43 9.89 5.45 7.92
N GLU A 44 10.51 6.52 7.42
CA GLU A 44 10.47 6.92 6.02
C GLU A 44 11.88 6.76 5.43
N LEU A 45 12.01 5.85 4.47
CA LEU A 45 13.29 5.47 3.86
C LEU A 45 13.23 5.64 2.35
N VAL A 46 14.35 6.09 1.78
CA VAL A 46 14.58 6.10 0.33
C VAL A 46 15.82 5.27 0.00
N ALA A 47 15.79 4.60 -1.15
CA ALA A 47 16.98 4.02 -1.76
C ALA A 47 17.43 4.92 -2.91
N GLU A 48 18.70 5.30 -2.87
CA GLU A 48 19.33 6.22 -3.79
C GLU A 48 20.44 5.53 -4.59
N ILE A 49 20.48 5.80 -5.89
CA ILE A 49 21.54 5.37 -6.81
C ILE A 49 21.90 6.56 -7.67
N ALA A 50 23.18 6.96 -7.68
CA ALA A 50 23.68 8.10 -8.44
C ALA A 50 22.86 9.39 -8.22
N ASN A 51 22.62 9.77 -6.95
CA ASN A 51 21.86 10.96 -6.55
C ASN A 51 20.37 10.97 -6.97
N LYS A 52 19.84 9.82 -7.40
CA LYS A 52 18.44 9.64 -7.76
C LYS A 52 17.75 8.69 -6.79
N VAL A 53 16.57 9.09 -6.29
CA VAL A 53 15.69 8.19 -5.54
C VAL A 53 15.08 7.19 -6.52
N VAL A 54 15.34 5.91 -6.28
CA VAL A 54 14.88 4.80 -7.14
C VAL A 54 13.91 3.86 -6.43
N ALA A 55 13.78 3.98 -5.11
CA ALA A 55 12.82 3.26 -4.32
C ALA A 55 12.52 3.99 -3.01
N LEU A 56 11.40 3.65 -2.40
CA LEU A 56 10.91 4.23 -1.15
C LEU A 56 10.23 3.18 -0.28
N LEU A 57 10.22 3.42 1.03
CA LEU A 57 9.48 2.67 2.03
C LEU A 57 8.98 3.61 3.12
N ASP A 58 7.68 3.57 3.40
CA ASP A 58 7.07 4.35 4.46
C ASP A 58 6.31 3.43 5.42
N ILE A 59 6.64 3.52 6.70
CA ILE A 59 5.98 2.81 7.80
C ILE A 59 5.50 3.81 8.84
N GLU A 60 4.29 3.62 9.35
CA GLU A 60 3.78 4.32 10.53
C GLU A 60 3.52 3.35 11.68
N ILE A 61 3.89 3.72 12.90
CA ILE A 61 3.65 2.91 14.10
C ILE A 61 2.29 3.30 14.69
N LEU A 62 1.33 2.39 14.62
CA LEU A 62 -0.04 2.57 15.07
C LEU A 62 -0.30 1.76 16.35
N LYS A 63 -1.45 2.01 16.99
CA LYS A 63 -1.98 1.21 18.10
C LYS A 63 -3.32 0.62 17.71
N ASN A 64 -3.54 -0.65 18.05
CA ASN A 64 -4.86 -1.26 17.93
C ASN A 64 -5.77 -0.88 19.11
N ASN A 65 -7.02 -1.36 19.11
CA ASN A 65 -8.01 -1.08 20.15
C ASN A 65 -7.57 -1.53 21.56
N ASN A 66 -6.60 -2.45 21.66
CA ASN A 66 -6.04 -2.95 22.91
C ASN A 66 -4.73 -2.21 23.29
N ASN A 67 -4.45 -1.06 22.66
CA ASN A 67 -3.21 -0.27 22.83
C ASN A 67 -1.91 -0.99 22.47
N VAL A 68 -1.98 -2.11 21.75
CA VAL A 68 -0.79 -2.82 21.27
C VAL A 68 -0.26 -2.13 20.02
N GLN A 69 1.04 -1.82 20.01
CA GLN A 69 1.69 -1.17 18.87
C GLN A 69 1.99 -2.15 17.74
N PHE A 70 1.84 -1.68 16.51
CA PHE A 70 2.24 -2.41 15.30
C PHE A 70 2.68 -1.42 14.21
N ALA A 71 3.47 -1.89 13.26
CA ALA A 71 3.97 -1.11 12.14
C ALA A 71 3.10 -1.34 10.89
N MET A 72 2.42 -0.29 10.42
CA MET A 72 1.72 -0.31 9.14
C MET A 72 2.68 0.12 8.02
N LEU A 73 2.96 -0.80 7.09
CA LEU A 73 3.69 -0.52 5.86
C LEU A 73 2.75 0.09 4.82
N TRP A 74 2.77 1.42 4.74
CA TRP A 74 1.92 2.19 3.83
C TRP A 74 2.43 2.15 2.40
N HIS A 75 3.73 2.31 2.20
CA HIS A 75 4.33 2.36 0.88
C HIS A 75 5.59 1.52 0.81
N LEU A 76 5.72 0.78 -0.28
CA LEU A 76 6.95 0.15 -0.72
C LEU A 76 6.95 0.15 -2.25
N ALA A 77 7.83 0.94 -2.86
CA ALA A 77 7.85 1.11 -4.30
C ALA A 77 9.30 1.12 -4.80
N VAL A 78 9.51 0.55 -5.99
CA VAL A 78 10.81 0.52 -6.68
C VAL A 78 10.54 0.85 -8.15
N LEU A 79 11.24 1.85 -8.67
CA LEU A 79 11.15 2.25 -10.08
C LEU A 79 11.29 1.03 -11.00
N PRO A 80 10.49 0.92 -12.08
CA PRO A 80 10.48 -0.25 -12.95
C PRO A 80 11.86 -0.71 -13.44
N SER A 81 12.73 0.23 -13.85
CA SER A 81 14.09 -0.06 -14.33
C SER A 81 15.05 -0.57 -13.24
N TYR A 82 14.66 -0.50 -11.97
CA TYR A 82 15.45 -0.90 -10.80
C TYR A 82 14.84 -2.11 -10.05
N GLN A 83 13.73 -2.66 -10.56
CA GLN A 83 13.09 -3.84 -9.98
C GLN A 83 13.93 -5.11 -10.19
N LYS A 84 13.58 -6.17 -9.44
CA LYS A 84 14.26 -7.48 -9.46
C LYS A 84 15.75 -7.45 -9.07
N GLN A 85 16.23 -6.35 -8.49
CA GLN A 85 17.61 -6.19 -7.97
C GLN A 85 17.71 -6.28 -6.44
N GLY A 86 16.64 -6.73 -5.76
CA GLY A 86 16.63 -6.89 -4.29
C GLY A 86 16.40 -5.61 -3.48
N ILE A 87 16.24 -4.44 -4.12
CA ILE A 87 16.10 -3.13 -3.46
C ILE A 87 14.94 -3.09 -2.45
N ALA A 88 13.74 -3.55 -2.85
CA ALA A 88 12.58 -3.61 -1.95
C ALA A 88 12.86 -4.46 -0.70
N THR A 89 13.58 -5.57 -0.86
CA THR A 89 13.94 -6.45 0.25
C THR A 89 14.97 -5.79 1.16
N ALA A 90 15.95 -5.06 0.60
CA ALA A 90 16.91 -4.30 1.39
C ALA A 90 16.25 -3.17 2.20
N LEU A 91 15.28 -2.45 1.61
CA LEU A 91 14.46 -1.45 2.31
C LEU A 91 13.70 -2.09 3.48
N LEU A 92 12.96 -3.17 3.22
CA LEU A 92 12.21 -3.89 4.24
C LEU A 92 13.13 -4.37 5.38
N GLN A 93 14.27 -4.99 5.07
CA GLN A 93 15.23 -5.47 6.08
C GLN A 93 15.84 -4.33 6.93
N LYS A 94 16.02 -3.13 6.36
CA LYS A 94 16.44 -1.97 7.14
C LYS A 94 15.33 -1.51 8.07
N ALA A 95 14.10 -1.42 7.57
CA ALA A 95 12.95 -1.03 8.36
C ALA A 95 12.67 -2.03 9.50
N GLU A 96 12.74 -3.34 9.23
CA GLU A 96 12.59 -4.40 10.24
C GLU A 96 13.63 -4.27 11.38
N ARG A 97 14.88 -3.91 11.06
CA ARG A 97 15.91 -3.66 12.10
C ARG A 97 15.58 -2.45 12.96
N LEU A 98 15.11 -1.36 12.34
CA LEU A 98 14.69 -0.16 13.08
C LEU A 98 13.48 -0.45 13.96
N LEU A 99 12.50 -1.18 13.47
CA LEU A 99 11.32 -1.58 14.25
C LEU A 99 11.67 -2.47 15.43
N LYS A 100 12.62 -3.40 15.25
CA LYS A 100 13.09 -4.24 16.36
C LYS A 100 13.74 -3.42 17.46
N HIS A 101 14.51 -2.39 17.11
CA HIS A 101 15.10 -1.46 18.07
C HIS A 101 14.03 -0.69 18.86
N GLU A 102 12.91 -0.39 18.24
CA GLU A 102 11.74 0.25 18.87
C GLU A 102 10.79 -0.74 19.57
N ASN A 103 11.20 -2.02 19.75
CA ASN A 103 10.38 -3.09 20.32
C ASN A 103 9.03 -3.33 19.63
N ILE A 104 8.93 -2.99 18.34
CA ILE A 104 7.74 -3.27 17.53
C ILE A 104 7.85 -4.68 16.95
N SER A 105 6.88 -5.54 17.28
CA SER A 105 6.92 -6.98 17.00
C SER A 105 6.09 -7.41 15.79
N LEU A 106 5.29 -6.52 15.21
CA LEU A 106 4.35 -6.85 14.14
C LEU A 106 4.42 -5.79 13.02
N ILE A 107 4.63 -6.25 11.78
CA ILE A 107 4.41 -5.45 10.58
C ILE A 107 3.13 -5.93 9.90
N GLU A 108 2.29 -4.99 9.50
CA GLU A 108 1.11 -5.20 8.65
C GLU A 108 1.28 -4.44 7.32
N ALA A 109 0.82 -5.02 6.23
CA ALA A 109 0.77 -4.39 4.91
C ALA A 109 -0.52 -4.77 4.19
N TRP A 110 -1.07 -3.86 3.39
CA TRP A 110 -2.20 -4.14 2.50
C TRP A 110 -1.77 -4.01 1.05
N THR A 111 -2.18 -4.97 0.21
CA THR A 111 -1.92 -4.90 -1.24
C THR A 111 -3.08 -5.47 -2.03
N ARG A 112 -3.24 -4.99 -3.27
CA ARG A 112 -4.17 -5.53 -4.26
C ARG A 112 -3.66 -6.86 -4.83
N ASP A 113 -4.45 -7.45 -5.71
CA ASP A 113 -4.36 -8.80 -6.28
C ASP A 113 -3.24 -9.05 -7.30
N ASP A 114 -2.28 -8.14 -7.46
CA ASP A 114 -1.08 -8.37 -8.27
C ASP A 114 -0.32 -9.62 -7.79
N LYS A 115 -0.34 -10.69 -8.58
CA LYS A 115 0.25 -11.99 -8.21
C LYS A 115 1.70 -11.86 -7.74
N PHE A 116 2.52 -11.10 -8.46
CA PHE A 116 3.94 -10.95 -8.14
C PHE A 116 4.19 -10.21 -6.82
N VAL A 117 3.31 -9.29 -6.42
CA VAL A 117 3.39 -8.54 -5.15
C VAL A 117 2.98 -9.43 -3.98
N ASN A 118 1.87 -10.15 -4.12
CA ASN A 118 1.37 -11.09 -3.11
C ASN A 118 2.40 -12.20 -2.84
N GLU A 119 2.97 -12.79 -3.89
CA GLU A 119 4.05 -13.77 -3.75
C GLU A 119 5.32 -13.19 -3.10
N TRP A 120 5.62 -11.91 -3.36
CA TRP A 120 6.76 -11.25 -2.74
C TRP A 120 6.59 -11.19 -1.21
N TYR A 121 5.45 -10.73 -0.70
CA TYR A 121 5.19 -10.71 0.73
C TYR A 121 5.31 -12.10 1.37
N LEU A 122 4.67 -13.11 0.77
CA LEU A 122 4.74 -14.50 1.26
C LEU A 122 6.19 -15.01 1.34
N LYS A 123 6.99 -14.79 0.29
CA LYS A 123 8.41 -15.19 0.26
C LYS A 123 9.28 -14.44 1.28
N ARG A 124 8.78 -13.37 1.90
CA ARG A 124 9.50 -12.60 2.94
C ARG A 124 8.97 -12.88 4.35
N GLY A 125 8.16 -13.94 4.50
CA GLY A 125 7.68 -14.42 5.80
C GLY A 125 6.42 -13.72 6.29
N PHE A 126 5.77 -12.91 5.46
CA PHE A 126 4.42 -12.44 5.74
C PHE A 126 3.42 -13.57 5.55
N LYS A 127 2.34 -13.52 6.32
CA LYS A 127 1.19 -14.41 6.22
C LYS A 127 -0.02 -13.60 5.82
N LEU A 128 -0.82 -14.13 4.90
CA LEU A 128 -2.14 -13.59 4.58
C LEU A 128 -3.05 -13.81 5.79
N THR A 129 -3.66 -12.76 6.32
CA THR A 129 -4.52 -12.84 7.52
C THR A 129 -5.97 -12.49 7.26
N SER A 130 -6.22 -11.58 6.33
CA SER A 130 -7.57 -11.16 5.95
C SER A 130 -7.61 -10.58 4.54
N SER A 131 -8.80 -10.45 3.98
CA SER A 131 -8.99 -9.68 2.76
C SER A 131 -10.42 -9.16 2.63
N TYR A 132 -10.58 -8.07 1.89
CA TYR A 132 -11.87 -7.53 1.47
C TYR A 132 -11.78 -7.08 0.01
N LEU A 133 -12.89 -6.64 -0.58
CA LEU A 133 -12.88 -6.19 -1.98
C LEU A 133 -12.83 -4.67 -2.09
N HIS A 134 -11.97 -4.20 -2.98
CA HIS A 134 -12.00 -2.87 -3.58
C HIS A 134 -12.86 -2.94 -4.83
N VAL A 135 -14.00 -2.25 -4.84
CA VAL A 135 -14.99 -2.28 -5.93
C VAL A 135 -15.06 -0.90 -6.56
N TYR A 136 -14.86 -0.85 -7.88
CA TYR A 136 -15.00 0.37 -8.67
C TYR A 136 -16.28 0.27 -9.48
N LEU A 137 -17.15 1.27 -9.32
CA LEU A 137 -18.32 1.44 -10.17
C LEU A 137 -18.00 2.57 -11.13
N GLU A 138 -18.14 2.32 -12.43
CA GLU A 138 -17.88 3.29 -13.47
C GLU A 138 -19.02 3.29 -14.51
N GLY A 139 -19.29 4.46 -15.10
CA GLY A 139 -20.31 4.61 -16.13
C GLY A 139 -21.69 4.12 -15.69
N THR A 140 -22.24 3.13 -16.38
CA THR A 140 -23.60 2.61 -16.10
C THR A 140 -23.70 1.89 -14.76
N GLU A 141 -22.59 1.39 -14.20
CA GLU A 141 -22.60 0.75 -12.86
C GLU A 141 -22.93 1.77 -11.76
N CYS A 142 -22.69 3.07 -11.99
CA CYS A 142 -23.05 4.13 -11.07
C CYS A 142 -24.55 4.50 -11.09
N CYS A 143 -25.33 4.03 -12.08
CA CYS A 143 -26.74 4.40 -12.21
C CYS A 143 -27.59 3.94 -11.01
N ASP A 144 -27.18 2.86 -10.36
CA ASP A 144 -27.86 2.29 -9.19
C ASP A 144 -27.52 3.03 -7.88
N VAL A 145 -26.47 3.85 -7.88
CA VAL A 145 -26.07 4.63 -6.71
C VAL A 145 -26.96 5.86 -6.58
N LYS A 146 -27.83 5.86 -5.57
CA LYS A 146 -28.76 6.96 -5.28
C LYS A 146 -28.34 7.73 -4.04
N PHE A 147 -28.38 9.06 -4.14
CA PHE A 147 -28.19 9.96 -3.00
C PHE A 147 -29.56 10.36 -2.46
N VAL A 148 -29.92 9.85 -1.27
CA VAL A 148 -31.23 10.07 -0.64
C VAL A 148 -31.54 11.56 -0.49
N ASP A 149 -30.64 12.34 0.09
CA ASP A 149 -30.87 13.76 0.38
C ASP A 149 -30.56 14.68 -0.82
N LYS A 150 -30.06 14.14 -1.93
CA LYS A 150 -29.67 14.91 -3.12
C LYS A 150 -30.09 14.17 -4.39
N PRO A 151 -31.41 14.05 -4.68
CA PRO A 151 -31.92 13.22 -5.77
C PRO A 151 -31.48 13.66 -7.18
N LYS A 152 -31.02 14.91 -7.33
CA LYS A 152 -30.46 15.44 -8.60
C LYS A 152 -28.96 15.17 -8.76
N MET A 153 -28.27 14.70 -7.72
CA MET A 153 -26.86 14.33 -7.78
C MET A 153 -26.73 12.91 -8.35
N LYS A 154 -25.75 12.71 -9.23
CA LYS A 154 -25.48 11.40 -9.86
C LYS A 154 -24.04 11.01 -9.60
N ALA A 155 -23.82 9.75 -9.24
CA ALA A 155 -22.49 9.19 -9.17
C ALA A 155 -21.93 9.01 -10.58
N GLN A 156 -20.67 9.36 -10.78
CA GLN A 156 -19.95 9.17 -12.05
C GLN A 156 -18.82 8.14 -11.94
N ALA A 157 -18.23 8.05 -10.75
CA ALA A 157 -17.33 6.99 -10.34
C ALA A 157 -17.48 6.77 -8.83
N VAL A 158 -17.40 5.53 -8.38
CA VAL A 158 -17.42 5.18 -6.95
C VAL A 158 -16.33 4.18 -6.65
N PHE A 159 -15.53 4.47 -5.63
CA PHE A 159 -14.65 3.51 -4.99
C PHE A 159 -15.30 3.04 -3.68
N ALA A 160 -15.54 1.74 -3.55
CA ALA A 160 -16.21 1.15 -2.41
C ALA A 160 -15.42 -0.02 -1.82
N HIS A 161 -15.56 -0.21 -0.51
CA HIS A 161 -15.06 -1.40 0.19
C HIS A 161 -16.23 -2.37 0.41
N TYR A 162 -16.09 -3.62 -0.04
CA TYR A 162 -17.03 -4.68 0.26
C TYR A 162 -16.40 -5.70 1.22
N VAL A 163 -16.93 -5.75 2.45
CA VAL A 163 -16.48 -6.63 3.55
C VAL A 163 -17.42 -7.83 3.77
N GLY A 164 -18.40 -8.01 2.88
CA GLY A 164 -19.37 -9.11 2.97
C GLY A 164 -18.82 -10.46 2.51
N LYS A 165 -19.64 -11.51 2.67
CA LYS A 165 -19.25 -12.90 2.37
C LYS A 165 -19.36 -13.26 0.88
N ASN A 166 -20.23 -12.61 0.11
CA ASN A 166 -20.54 -12.99 -1.28
C ASN A 166 -19.52 -12.41 -2.28
N LYS A 167 -18.22 -12.61 -2.05
CA LYS A 167 -17.16 -12.02 -2.88
C LYS A 167 -17.27 -12.42 -4.36
N THR A 168 -17.62 -13.67 -4.65
CA THR A 168 -17.77 -14.18 -6.03
C THR A 168 -18.87 -13.43 -6.79
N GLU A 169 -20.02 -13.20 -6.16
CA GLU A 169 -21.13 -12.47 -6.75
C GLU A 169 -20.73 -11.02 -7.09
N ILE A 170 -20.05 -10.34 -6.17
CA ILE A 170 -19.56 -8.97 -6.38
C ILE A 170 -18.56 -8.90 -7.54
N LYS A 171 -17.62 -9.85 -7.62
CA LYS A 171 -16.65 -9.93 -8.73
C LYS A 171 -17.29 -10.23 -10.08
N GLN A 172 -18.42 -10.96 -10.10
CA GLN A 172 -19.18 -11.22 -11.34
C GLN A 172 -20.03 -10.01 -11.74
N LYS A 173 -20.53 -9.25 -10.76
CA LYS A 173 -21.41 -8.10 -11.00
C LYS A 173 -20.69 -6.87 -11.53
N TYR A 174 -19.52 -6.55 -10.99
CA TYR A 174 -18.80 -5.32 -11.32
C TYR A 174 -17.56 -5.62 -12.17
N LYS A 175 -17.28 -4.75 -13.14
CA LYS A 175 -16.18 -4.92 -14.10
C LYS A 175 -14.81 -4.82 -13.45
N ARG A 176 -14.66 -3.91 -12.48
CA ARG A 176 -13.37 -3.60 -11.86
C ARG A 176 -13.42 -3.82 -10.35
N VAL A 177 -12.89 -4.97 -9.95
CA VAL A 177 -12.86 -5.41 -8.55
C VAL A 177 -11.49 -6.00 -8.24
N HIS A 178 -10.90 -5.57 -7.13
CA HIS A 178 -9.63 -6.10 -6.64
C HIS A 178 -9.80 -6.75 -5.27
N ASP A 179 -9.13 -7.88 -5.03
CA ASP A 179 -8.90 -8.30 -3.64
C ASP A 179 -7.89 -7.36 -3.00
N CYS A 180 -8.22 -6.80 -1.84
CA CYS A 180 -7.30 -6.09 -0.98
C CYS A 180 -6.90 -7.03 0.16
N ASN A 181 -5.67 -7.52 0.13
CA ASN A 181 -5.14 -8.57 0.99
C ASN A 181 -4.29 -7.95 2.11
N CYS A 182 -4.57 -8.36 3.34
CA CYS A 182 -3.79 -8.02 4.53
C CYS A 182 -2.71 -9.06 4.76
N TYR A 183 -1.47 -8.60 4.85
CA TYR A 183 -0.30 -9.40 5.16
C TYR A 183 0.29 -8.96 6.48
N GLN A 184 0.54 -9.92 7.37
CA GLN A 184 1.19 -9.67 8.65
C GLN A 184 2.46 -10.51 8.82
N LYS A 185 3.47 -9.92 9.43
CA LYS A 185 4.74 -10.59 9.78
C LYS A 185 5.12 -10.28 11.22
N ASN A 186 5.32 -11.33 12.01
CA ASN A 186 5.93 -11.20 13.33
C ASN A 186 7.45 -11.00 13.17
N LEU A 187 7.96 -9.95 13.79
CA LEU A 187 9.38 -9.69 13.94
C LEU A 187 9.83 -10.41 15.22
N LEU A 188 10.32 -11.64 15.06
CA LEU A 188 10.94 -12.37 16.18
C LEU A 188 12.18 -11.58 16.64
N PHE A 189 12.28 -11.34 17.94
CA PHE A 189 13.45 -10.74 18.57
C PHE A 189 14.51 -11.79 18.85
#